data_AF-A0A920FBH5-F1
#
_entry.id   AF-A0A920FBH5-F1
#
_cell.length_a   1.000
_cell.length_b   1.000
_cell.length_c   1.000
_cell.angle_alpha   90.00
_cell.angle_beta   90.00
_cell.angle_gamma   90.00
#
_symmetry.space_group_name_H-M   'P 1'
#
loop_
_entity.id
_entity.type
_entity.pdbx_description
1 polymer ?
#
loop_
_entity_poly.entity_id
_entity_poly.type
_entity_poly.pdbx_seq_one_letter_code
_entity_poly.pdbx_strand_id
1 'polypeptide(L)'
;MIHLDDLANLFLAAYETPNASGRYFGVYGSFHWKDIYEECAKLIPYMVQPSPLTEQPLPATTFDFSRRDSLGVTIRDFPTLLKETVDWIKSEPFSKEDI
;
A
#
# COMPACT_ATOMS: atom_id res chain seq x y z
N MET A 1 1.40 -0.80 -4.11
CA MET A 1 1.12 -0.10 -2.84
C MET A 1 1.72 -0.88 -1.68
N ILE A 2 2.10 -0.21 -0.59
CA ILE A 2 2.57 -0.78 0.69
C ILE A 2 2.35 0.26 1.80
N HIS A 3 2.16 -0.17 3.04
CA HIS A 3 2.05 0.72 4.18
C HIS A 3 3.43 1.36 4.49
N LEU A 4 3.44 2.62 4.93
CA LEU A 4 4.68 3.37 5.17
C LEU A 4 5.58 2.67 6.20
N ASP A 5 5.00 2.27 7.34
CA ASP A 5 5.76 1.62 8.41
C ASP A 5 6.28 0.24 7.99
N ASP A 6 5.51 -0.51 7.22
CA ASP A 6 5.94 -1.83 6.73
C ASP A 6 7.13 -1.69 5.78
N LEU A 7 7.11 -0.67 4.93
CA LEU A 7 8.23 -0.36 4.06
C LEU A 7 9.46 0.08 4.85
N ALA A 8 9.30 0.94 5.86
CA ALA A 8 10.39 1.33 6.76
C ALA A 8 11.00 0.12 7.47
N ASN A 9 10.17 -0.78 7.98
CA ASN A 9 10.62 -2.02 8.61
C ASN A 9 11.36 -2.95 7.64
N LEU A 10 10.98 -3.00 6.36
CA LEU A 10 11.73 -3.73 5.34
C LEU A 10 13.14 -3.15 5.13
N PHE A 11 13.30 -1.83 5.18
CA PHE A 11 14.63 -1.21 5.10
C PHE A 11 15.50 -1.60 6.30
N LEU A 12 14.94 -1.54 7.51
CA LEU A 12 15.67 -1.93 8.73
C LEU A 12 16.03 -3.42 8.70
N ALA A 13 15.08 -4.30 8.38
CA ALA A 13 15.32 -5.73 8.32
C ALA A 13 16.38 -6.11 7.27
N ALA A 14 16.38 -5.44 6.11
CA ALA A 14 17.40 -5.64 5.09
C ALA A 14 18.79 -5.16 5.54
N TYR A 15 18.86 -4.09 6.32
CA TYR A 15 20.11 -3.57 6.86
C TYR A 15 20.67 -4.45 8.00
N GLU A 16 19.80 -4.92 8.90
CA GLU A 16 20.19 -5.66 10.11
C GLU A 16 20.48 -7.14 9.85
N THR A 17 19.94 -7.72 8.76
CA THR A 17 20.19 -9.12 8.39
C THR A 17 21.58 -9.28 7.78
N PRO A 18 22.55 -9.96 8.43
CA PRO A 18 23.95 -9.96 7.98
C PRO A 18 24.19 -10.52 6.57
N ASN A 19 23.31 -11.42 6.13
CA ASN A 19 23.41 -12.08 4.83
C ASN A 19 22.48 -11.46 3.77
N ALA A 20 21.73 -10.40 4.12
CA ALA A 20 20.88 -9.71 3.16
C ALA A 20 21.74 -8.94 2.15
N SER A 21 21.37 -9.03 0.87
CA SER A 21 22.12 -8.40 -0.22
C SER A 21 21.25 -8.27 -1.46
N GLY A 22 21.66 -7.43 -2.41
CA GLY A 22 20.95 -7.28 -3.69
C GLY A 22 19.65 -6.49 -3.57
N ARG A 23 18.60 -6.93 -4.28
CA ARG A 23 17.34 -6.19 -4.45
C ARG A 23 16.17 -6.95 -3.84
N TYR A 24 15.27 -6.19 -3.20
CA TYR A 24 14.05 -6.68 -2.58
C TYR A 24 12.87 -5.83 -3.07
N PHE A 25 11.72 -6.46 -3.31
CA PHE A 25 10.51 -5.72 -3.65
C PHE A 25 9.92 -5.06 -2.40
N GLY A 26 9.99 -3.73 -2.31
CA GLY A 26 9.35 -2.94 -1.25
C GLY A 26 7.90 -2.60 -1.57
N VAL A 27 7.08 -3.59 -1.92
CA VAL A 27 5.67 -3.40 -2.28
C VAL A 27 4.83 -4.55 -1.72
N TYR A 28 3.60 -4.30 -1.23
CA TYR A 28 2.63 -5.34 -0.87
C TYR A 28 2.04 -6.00 -2.13
N GLY A 29 1.56 -5.18 -3.06
CA GLY A 29 1.01 -5.62 -4.34
C GLY A 29 0.63 -4.47 -5.26
N SER A 30 0.21 -4.82 -6.48
CA SER A 30 -0.42 -3.89 -7.42
C SER A 30 -1.94 -4.09 -7.38
N PHE A 31 -2.70 -3.00 -7.44
CA PHE A 31 -4.17 -3.01 -7.36
C PHE A 31 -4.74 -2.26 -8.55
N HIS A 32 -5.88 -2.74 -9.05
CA HIS A 32 -6.62 -1.97 -10.04
C HIS A 32 -7.31 -0.79 -9.35
N TRP A 33 -7.47 0.34 -10.06
CA TRP A 33 -8.13 1.52 -9.51
C TRP A 33 -9.53 1.22 -8.98
N LYS A 34 -10.26 0.32 -9.66
CA LYS A 34 -11.58 -0.15 -9.22
C LYS A 34 -11.53 -0.72 -7.79
N ASP A 35 -10.56 -1.56 -7.48
CA ASP A 35 -10.44 -2.20 -6.16
C ASP A 35 -10.10 -1.15 -5.09
N ILE A 36 -9.25 -0.17 -5.44
CA ILE A 36 -8.91 0.97 -4.57
C ILE A 36 -10.17 1.79 -4.24
N TYR A 37 -10.96 2.12 -5.26
CA TYR A 37 -12.18 2.91 -5.10
C TYR A 37 -13.27 2.16 -4.32
N GLU A 38 -13.43 0.86 -4.56
CA GLU A 38 -14.37 0.01 -3.83
C GLU A 38 -14.00 -0.10 -2.34
N GLU A 39 -12.72 -0.22 -2.02
CA GLU A 39 -12.27 -0.27 -0.63
C GLU A 39 -12.39 1.11 0.05
N CYS A 40 -12.05 2.20 -0.63
CA CYS A 40 -12.29 3.56 -0.12
C CYS A 40 -13.78 3.84 0.14
N ALA A 41 -14.68 3.35 -0.73
CA ALA A 41 -16.13 3.54 -0.58
C ALA A 41 -16.67 2.93 0.74
N LYS A 42 -16.03 1.87 1.26
CA LYS A 42 -16.37 1.27 2.55
C LYS A 42 -15.96 2.15 3.73
N LEU A 43 -14.93 2.99 3.55
CA LEU A 43 -14.28 3.76 4.61
C LEU A 43 -14.72 5.24 4.65
N ILE A 44 -15.20 5.77 3.53
CA ILE A 44 -15.52 7.19 3.34
C ILE A 44 -17.02 7.32 3.03
N PRO A 45 -17.84 7.71 4.01
CA PRO A 45 -19.25 7.99 3.79
C PRO A 45 -19.43 9.04 2.69
N TYR A 46 -20.36 8.81 1.77
CA TYR A 46 -20.68 9.73 0.67
C TYR A 46 -19.50 10.04 -0.26
N MET A 47 -18.52 9.14 -0.37
CA MET A 47 -17.41 9.30 -1.30
C MET A 47 -17.92 9.57 -2.72
N VAL A 48 -17.46 10.67 -3.30
CA VAL A 48 -17.68 10.96 -4.72
C VAL A 48 -16.75 10.07 -5.53
N GLN A 49 -17.33 9.09 -6.21
CA GLN A 49 -16.61 8.13 -7.05
C GLN A 49 -16.35 8.75 -8.44
N PRO A 50 -15.18 8.49 -9.05
CA PRO A 50 -14.99 8.81 -10.46
C PRO A 50 -15.91 7.97 -11.34
N SER A 51 -16.10 8.41 -12.59
CA SER A 51 -16.84 7.63 -13.59
C SER A 51 -16.22 6.23 -13.74
N PRO A 52 -17.04 5.17 -13.82
CA PRO A 52 -16.53 3.81 -14.01
C PRO A 52 -15.68 3.67 -15.27
N LEU A 53 -14.61 2.88 -15.18
CA LEU A 53 -13.82 2.51 -16.35
C LEU A 53 -14.68 1.65 -17.29
N THR A 54 -14.70 2.01 -18.57
CA THR A 54 -15.47 1.30 -19.60
C THR A 54 -14.73 0.10 -20.20
N GLU A 55 -13.41 0.08 -20.03
CA GLU A 55 -12.53 -0.97 -20.55
C GLU A 55 -12.42 -2.15 -19.59
N GLN A 56 -12.06 -3.32 -20.10
CA GLN A 56 -11.79 -4.45 -19.24
C GLN A 56 -10.52 -4.20 -18.40
N PRO A 57 -10.56 -4.48 -17.09
CA PRO A 57 -9.38 -4.36 -16.23
C PRO A 57 -8.24 -5.22 -16.75
N LEU A 58 -7.05 -4.63 -16.90
CA LEU A 58 -5.85 -5.41 -17.12
C LEU A 58 -5.49 -6.19 -15.84
N PRO A 59 -4.94 -7.41 -15.98
CA PRO A 59 -4.43 -8.14 -14.82
C PRO A 59 -3.40 -7.32 -14.06
N ALA A 60 -3.50 -7.33 -12.73
CA ALA A 60 -2.52 -6.68 -11.88
C ALA A 60 -1.13 -7.30 -12.07
N THR A 61 -0.10 -6.45 -12.08
CA THR A 61 1.29 -6.90 -12.11
C THR A 61 1.59 -7.77 -10.88
N THR A 62 2.16 -8.94 -11.12
CA THR A 62 2.60 -9.86 -10.08
C THR A 62 4.08 -9.69 -9.79
N PHE A 63 4.49 -10.04 -8.56
CA PHE A 63 5.86 -9.93 -8.09
C PHE A 63 6.27 -11.22 -7.38
N ASP A 64 7.54 -11.59 -7.49
CA ASP A 64 8.12 -12.64 -6.66
C ASP A 64 8.55 -12.06 -5.31
N PHE A 65 7.81 -12.41 -4.27
CA PHE A 65 8.05 -11.92 -2.91
C PHE A 65 8.97 -12.81 -2.08
N SER A 66 9.48 -13.91 -2.62
CA SER A 66 10.34 -14.85 -1.87
C SER A 66 11.49 -14.18 -1.12
N ARG A 67 12.17 -13.23 -1.77
CA ARG A 67 13.24 -12.44 -1.15
C ARG A 67 12.72 -11.43 -0.12
N ARG A 68 11.63 -10.73 -0.41
CA ARG A 68 11.03 -9.76 0.54
C ARG A 68 10.63 -10.49 1.82
N ASP A 69 9.97 -11.62 1.68
CA ASP A 69 9.41 -12.38 2.79
C ASP A 69 10.51 -13.07 3.62
N SER A 70 11.69 -13.33 3.02
CA SER A 70 12.85 -13.83 3.76
C SER A 70 13.41 -12.84 4.80
N LEU A 71 12.99 -11.57 4.77
CA LEU A 71 13.37 -10.56 5.77
C LEU A 71 12.52 -10.66 7.05
N GLY A 72 11.47 -11.48 7.07
CA GLY A 72 10.66 -11.73 8.27
C GLY A 72 9.73 -10.59 8.69
N VAL A 73 9.57 -9.55 7.86
CA VAL A 73 8.65 -8.44 8.13
C VAL A 73 7.23 -8.84 7.77
N THR A 74 6.30 -8.72 8.72
CA THR A 74 4.87 -8.90 8.45
C THR A 74 4.33 -7.65 7.77
N ILE A 75 3.78 -7.82 6.56
CA ILE A 75 3.17 -6.74 5.78
C ILE A 75 1.66 -6.77 6.01
N ARG A 76 1.08 -5.61 6.34
CA ARG A 76 -0.36 -5.43 6.48
C ARG A 76 -1.08 -5.71 5.17
N ASP A 77 -2.30 -6.22 5.27
CA ASP A 77 -3.14 -6.41 4.10
C ASP A 77 -3.65 -5.07 3.52
N PHE A 78 -4.15 -5.14 2.30
CA PHE A 78 -4.65 -3.96 1.59
C PHE A 78 -5.80 -3.23 2.32
N PRO A 79 -6.83 -3.91 2.87
CA PRO A 79 -7.88 -3.25 3.64
C PRO A 79 -7.35 -2.49 4.86
N THR A 80 -6.42 -3.09 5.63
CA THR A 80 -5.83 -2.44 6.82
C THR A 80 -5.01 -1.22 6.43
N LEU A 81 -4.13 -1.37 5.43
CA LEU A 81 -3.32 -0.27 4.88
C LEU A 81 -4.20 0.92 4.48
N LEU A 82 -5.27 0.65 3.73
CA LEU A 82 -6.12 1.72 3.21
C LEU A 82 -6.93 2.38 4.33
N LYS A 83 -7.44 1.60 5.29
CA LYS A 83 -8.11 2.12 6.47
C LYS A 83 -7.21 3.05 7.28
N GLU A 84 -6.01 2.60 7.62
CA GLU A 84 -5.05 3.40 8.40
C GLU A 84 -4.66 4.69 7.64
N THR A 85 -4.48 4.61 6.32
CA THR A 85 -4.20 5.79 5.48
C THR A 85 -5.37 6.78 5.48
N VAL A 86 -6.61 6.30 5.31
CA VAL A 86 -7.80 7.15 5.31
C VAL A 86 -8.01 7.80 6.68
N ASP A 87 -7.83 7.05 7.76
CA ASP A 87 -7.95 7.55 9.13
C ASP A 87 -6.89 8.62 9.43
N TRP A 88 -5.65 8.42 8.95
CA TRP A 88 -4.59 9.43 9.05
C TRP A 88 -4.94 10.70 8.28
N ILE A 89 -5.43 10.61 7.05
CA ILE A 89 -5.84 11.80 6.27
C ILE A 89 -6.99 12.54 6.95
N LYS A 90 -7.96 11.83 7.55
CA LYS A 90 -9.07 12.43 8.31
C LYS A 90 -8.62 13.18 9.57
N SER A 91 -7.41 12.92 10.07
CA SER A 91 -6.82 13.68 11.18
C SER A 91 -6.32 15.08 10.77
N GLU A 92 -6.52 15.47 9.51
CA GLU A 92 -6.05 16.73 8.92
C GLU A 92 -4.54 16.95 9.12
N PRO A 93 -3.68 16.01 8.68
CA PRO A 93 -2.24 16.07 8.94
C PRO A 93 -1.50 17.11 8.09
N PHE A 94 -2.19 17.78 7.17
CA PHE A 94 -1.64 18.80 6.29
C PHE A 94 -2.25 20.16 6.64
N SER A 95 -1.42 21.17 6.85
CA SER A 95 -1.85 22.55 7.04
C SER A 95 -2.03 23.25 5.69
N LYS A 96 -2.77 24.38 5.68
CA LYS A 96 -2.89 25.21 4.47
C LYS A 96 -1.57 25.86 4.02
N GLU A 97 -0.55 25.82 4.86
CA GLU A 97 0.78 26.37 4.57
C GLU A 97 1.68 25.33 3.87
N ASP A 98 1.25 24.07 3.81
CA ASP A 98 1.97 22.95 3.19
C ASP A 98 1.62 22.75 1.69
N ILE A 99 0.70 23.56 1.12
CA ILE A 99 0.18 23.45 -0.26
C ILE A 99 0.46 24.72 -1.07
#